data_AF-A0A840S6U5-F1
#
_entry.id   AF-A0A840S6U5-F1
#
_cell.length_a   1.000
_cell.length_b   1.000
_cell.length_c   1.000
_cell.angle_alpha   90.00
_cell.angle_beta   90.00
_cell.angle_gamma   90.00
#
_symmetry.space_group_name_H-M   'P 1'
#
loop_
_entity.id
_entity.type
_entity.pdbx_description
1 polymer ?
#
loop_
_entity_poly.entity_id
_entity_poly.type
_entity_poly.pdbx_seq_one_letter_code
_entity_poly.pdbx_strand_id
1 'polypeptide(L)'
;MGAIFLSASVPTRAPYDADCRPQEIQAAINALALVVLGRKKLVWGGHPAITPLLWSAAQAVGVECTEAVELFQSRLFEKVLPAENKHFAHVTMVDAVGTDQEASLLAMRKAMLASTTFEAAVFIGGMHGILDEHKLFTQYWPDAVCIPIAQTGGATAQLADQLQFKPPEDLAPLDFVALLYRGLGIRPSQKRKTHLDQRGNHGTSSGVL
;
A
#
# COMPACT_ATOMS: atom_id res chain seq x y z
N MET A 1 8.03 -14.97 -3.54
CA MET A 1 7.25 -13.91 -4.21
C MET A 1 7.08 -12.82 -3.18
N GLY A 2 7.60 -11.62 -3.44
CA GLY A 2 7.67 -10.55 -2.44
C GLY A 2 6.34 -9.84 -2.27
N ALA A 3 6.20 -9.13 -1.15
CA ALA A 3 5.07 -8.24 -0.91
C ALA A 3 5.30 -6.87 -1.57
N ILE A 4 4.20 -6.12 -1.73
CA ILE A 4 4.20 -4.73 -2.16
C ILE A 4 3.99 -3.85 -0.92
N PHE A 5 4.89 -2.89 -0.69
CA PHE A 5 4.72 -1.86 0.32
C PHE A 5 3.90 -0.70 -0.25
N LEU A 6 2.92 -0.19 0.49
CA LEU A 6 2.17 1.02 0.15
C LEU A 6 2.43 2.12 1.18
N SER A 7 2.97 3.23 0.68
CA SER A 7 3.14 4.48 1.40
C SER A 7 2.19 5.52 0.79
N ALA A 8 1.13 5.88 1.52
CA ALA A 8 0.09 6.76 0.97
C ALA A 8 -0.60 7.59 2.05
N SER A 9 -0.89 8.85 1.72
CA SER A 9 -1.77 9.71 2.50
C SER A 9 -2.34 10.82 1.60
N VAL A 10 -3.36 11.53 2.08
CA VAL A 10 -3.87 12.73 1.42
C VAL A 10 -3.17 13.94 2.03
N PRO A 11 -2.43 14.75 1.26
CA PRO A 11 -1.82 15.98 1.77
C PRO A 11 -2.89 16.98 2.23
N THR A 12 -2.71 17.49 3.44
CA THR A 12 -3.63 18.50 4.05
C THR A 12 -2.89 19.72 4.62
N ARG A 13 -1.56 19.76 4.50
CA ARG A 13 -0.71 20.80 5.08
C ARG A 13 0.38 21.22 4.11
N ALA A 14 0.68 22.52 4.12
CA ALA A 14 1.81 23.08 3.41
C ALA A 14 3.15 22.42 3.79
N PRO A 15 4.10 22.31 2.84
CA PRO A 15 3.99 22.75 1.45
C PRO A 15 3.28 21.75 0.51
N TYR A 16 2.89 20.57 1.01
CA TYR A 16 2.45 19.44 0.20
C TYR A 16 0.98 19.50 -0.26
N ASP A 17 0.20 20.44 0.26
CA ASP A 17 -1.20 20.64 -0.11
C ASP A 17 -1.39 21.42 -1.41
N ALA A 18 -0.41 22.23 -1.81
CA ALA A 18 -0.51 23.16 -2.95
C ALA A 18 -0.74 22.47 -4.29
N ASP A 19 -0.14 21.30 -4.50
CA ASP A 19 -0.25 20.49 -5.73
C ASP A 19 -1.03 19.19 -5.51
N CYS A 20 -1.70 19.05 -4.37
CA CYS A 20 -2.49 17.87 -4.02
C CYS A 20 -3.57 17.61 -5.09
N ARG A 21 -3.66 16.34 -5.50
CA ARG A 21 -4.53 15.86 -6.59
C ARG A 21 -5.41 14.71 -6.08
N PRO A 22 -6.50 14.99 -5.32
CA PRO A 22 -7.28 13.95 -4.65
C PRO A 22 -7.91 12.91 -5.59
N GLN A 23 -8.36 13.33 -6.78
CA GLN A 23 -8.94 12.44 -7.78
C GLN A 23 -7.89 11.45 -8.30
N GLU A 24 -6.67 11.92 -8.53
CA GLU A 24 -5.53 11.11 -8.96
C GLU A 24 -5.07 10.17 -7.85
N ILE A 25 -5.08 10.61 -6.59
CA ILE A 25 -4.82 9.74 -5.42
C ILE A 25 -5.83 8.59 -5.40
N GLN A 26 -7.13 8.90 -5.53
CA GLN A 26 -8.16 7.87 -5.54
C GLN A 26 -8.02 6.93 -6.73
N ALA A 27 -7.76 7.45 -7.93
CA ALA A 27 -7.53 6.65 -9.13
C ALA A 27 -6.30 5.73 -9.00
N ALA A 28 -5.21 6.24 -8.41
CA ALA A 28 -4.00 5.47 -8.14
C ALA A 28 -4.23 4.35 -7.12
N ILE A 29 -4.98 4.60 -6.03
CA ILE A 29 -5.37 3.58 -5.06
C ILE A 29 -6.27 2.51 -5.70
N ASN A 30 -7.23 2.91 -6.53
CA ASN A 30 -8.07 1.97 -7.28
C ASN A 30 -7.25 1.11 -8.24
N ALA A 31 -6.31 1.71 -8.96
CA ALA A 31 -5.41 1.00 -9.88
C ALA A 31 -4.51 0.01 -9.11
N LEU A 32 -3.97 0.42 -7.96
CA LEU A 32 -3.17 -0.45 -7.10
C LEU A 32 -3.98 -1.64 -6.59
N ALA A 33 -5.18 -1.41 -6.08
CA ALA A 33 -6.07 -2.47 -5.64
C ALA A 33 -6.38 -3.46 -6.78
N LEU A 34 -6.70 -2.95 -7.96
CA LEU A 34 -6.99 -3.74 -9.16
C LEU A 34 -5.82 -4.63 -9.58
N VAL A 35 -4.60 -4.11 -9.53
CA VAL A 35 -3.39 -4.79 -9.98
C VAL A 35 -2.86 -5.77 -8.93
N VAL A 36 -2.85 -5.38 -7.65
CA VAL A 36 -2.17 -6.12 -6.58
C VAL A 36 -3.07 -7.12 -5.88
N LEU A 37 -4.30 -6.75 -5.52
CA LEU A 37 -5.13 -7.58 -4.65
C LEU A 37 -5.50 -8.91 -5.32
N GLY A 38 -5.37 -9.99 -4.54
CA GLY A 38 -5.52 -11.36 -5.00
C GLY A 38 -4.32 -11.90 -5.80
N ARG A 39 -3.27 -11.10 -6.07
CA ARG A 39 -2.07 -11.54 -6.80
C ARG A 39 -0.80 -11.47 -5.96
N LYS A 40 -0.65 -10.41 -5.16
CA LYS A 40 0.44 -10.21 -4.22
C LYS A 40 -0.09 -9.68 -2.89
N LYS A 41 0.69 -9.85 -1.84
CA LYS A 41 0.40 -9.28 -0.52
C LYS A 41 0.71 -7.79 -0.55
N LEU A 42 -0.19 -6.98 0.01
CA LEU A 42 -0.03 -5.54 0.20
C LEU A 42 0.22 -5.26 1.68
N VAL A 43 1.28 -4.53 2.03
CA VAL A 43 1.58 -4.16 3.42
C VAL A 43 1.62 -2.65 3.54
N TRP A 44 1.01 -2.09 4.59
CA TRP A 44 0.90 -0.64 4.74
C TRP A 44 0.54 -0.16 6.15
N GLY A 45 0.65 1.15 6.39
CA GLY A 45 0.38 1.79 7.68
C GLY A 45 -1.07 2.26 7.92
N GLY A 46 -1.99 2.01 6.99
CA GLY A 46 -3.42 2.36 7.08
C GLY A 46 -3.74 3.77 7.50
N HIS A 47 -3.20 4.74 6.78
CA HIS A 47 -3.51 6.15 7.01
C HIS A 47 -5.03 6.38 6.93
N PRO A 48 -5.65 7.15 7.85
CA PRO A 48 -7.11 7.27 7.94
C PRO A 48 -7.80 7.73 6.66
N ALA A 49 -7.14 8.57 5.86
CA ALA A 49 -7.66 9.03 4.58
C ALA A 49 -7.61 7.99 3.45
N ILE A 50 -6.77 6.96 3.57
CA ILE A 50 -6.56 5.96 2.51
C ILE A 50 -7.25 4.63 2.85
N THR A 51 -7.39 4.27 4.14
CA THR A 51 -8.09 3.04 4.57
C THR A 51 -9.47 2.86 3.93
N PRO A 52 -10.36 3.89 3.93
CA PRO A 52 -11.67 3.75 3.28
C PRO A 52 -11.58 3.61 1.75
N LEU A 53 -10.61 4.28 1.11
CA LEU A 53 -10.40 4.21 -0.34
C LEU A 53 -9.94 2.81 -0.76
N LEU A 54 -8.96 2.25 -0.04
CA LEU A 54 -8.46 0.90 -0.32
C LEU A 54 -9.54 -0.16 -0.08
N TRP A 55 -10.33 -0.01 1.00
CA TRP A 55 -11.45 -0.89 1.29
C TRP A 55 -12.52 -0.86 0.18
N SER A 56 -12.92 0.33 -0.26
CA SER A 56 -13.86 0.50 -1.37
C SER A 56 -13.32 -0.12 -2.67
N ALA A 57 -12.05 0.13 -2.98
CA ALA A 57 -11.40 -0.41 -4.17
C ALA A 57 -11.33 -1.95 -4.15
N ALA A 58 -11.08 -2.56 -2.99
CA ALA A 58 -11.05 -4.01 -2.83
C ALA A 58 -12.41 -4.67 -3.08
N GLN A 59 -13.48 -4.07 -2.55
CA GLN A 59 -14.85 -4.52 -2.81
C GLN A 59 -15.19 -4.45 -4.30
N ALA A 60 -14.80 -3.36 -4.98
CA ALA A 60 -15.05 -3.19 -6.41
C ALA A 60 -14.38 -4.26 -7.29
N VAL A 61 -13.26 -4.83 -6.84
CA VAL A 61 -12.52 -5.89 -7.59
C VAL A 61 -12.89 -7.31 -7.15
N GLY A 62 -13.83 -7.45 -6.22
CA GLY A 62 -14.33 -8.74 -5.74
C GLY A 62 -13.31 -9.55 -4.94
N VAL A 63 -12.36 -8.88 -4.28
CA VAL A 63 -11.34 -9.52 -3.44
C VAL A 63 -11.61 -9.22 -1.99
N GLU A 64 -11.66 -10.26 -1.16
CA GLU A 64 -11.65 -10.12 0.29
C GLU A 64 -10.30 -9.51 0.71
N CYS A 65 -10.36 -8.25 1.14
CA CYS A 65 -9.19 -7.48 1.57
C CYS A 65 -8.49 -8.12 2.79
N THR A 66 -9.21 -8.98 3.51
CA THR A 66 -8.80 -9.61 4.76
C THR A 66 -7.49 -10.36 4.64
N GLU A 67 -7.28 -11.17 3.60
CA GLU A 67 -6.08 -12.01 3.47
C GLU A 67 -4.97 -11.41 2.61
N ALA A 68 -5.32 -10.48 1.71
CA ALA A 68 -4.35 -9.89 0.78
C ALA A 68 -3.59 -8.70 1.37
N VAL A 69 -4.05 -8.16 2.49
CA VAL A 69 -3.52 -6.93 3.10
C VAL A 69 -3.05 -7.19 4.52
N GLU A 70 -1.85 -6.69 4.84
CA GLU A 70 -1.35 -6.59 6.21
C GLU A 70 -1.21 -5.12 6.60
N LEU A 71 -1.85 -4.77 7.70
CA LEU A 71 -1.96 -3.41 8.20
C LEU A 71 -1.14 -3.25 9.47
N PHE A 72 -0.31 -2.21 9.54
CA PHE A 72 0.42 -1.83 10.76
C PHE A 72 -0.14 -0.53 11.31
N GLN A 73 -0.36 -0.47 12.61
CA GLN A 73 -0.86 0.72 13.31
C GLN A 73 -0.12 0.91 14.63
N SER A 74 0.23 2.15 14.97
CA SER A 74 0.78 2.44 16.29
C SER A 74 -0.34 2.60 17.32
N ARG A 75 -0.17 1.99 18.49
CA ARG A 75 -1.09 2.14 19.63
C ARG A 75 -1.23 3.59 20.12
N LEU A 76 -0.28 4.46 19.78
CA LEU A 76 -0.39 5.89 20.09
C LEU A 76 -1.65 6.53 19.47
N PHE A 77 -2.09 6.01 18.32
CA PHE A 77 -3.21 6.54 17.54
C PHE A 77 -4.49 5.71 17.68
N GLU A 78 -4.57 4.80 18.66
CA GLU A 78 -5.69 3.85 18.81
C GLU A 78 -7.07 4.53 18.86
N LYS A 79 -7.14 5.77 19.36
CA LYS A 79 -8.37 6.57 19.46
C LYS A 79 -8.87 7.16 18.14
N VAL A 80 -8.02 7.24 17.11
CA VAL A 80 -8.32 7.87 15.81
C VAL A 80 -8.25 6.89 14.64
N LEU A 81 -8.18 5.59 14.94
CA LEU A 81 -8.14 4.54 13.92
C LEU A 81 -9.47 4.49 13.15
N PRO A 82 -9.44 4.33 11.82
CA PRO A 82 -10.64 4.15 11.02
C PRO A 82 -11.43 2.91 11.46
N ALA A 83 -12.76 3.00 11.40
CA ALA A 83 -13.63 1.86 11.71
C ALA A 83 -13.40 0.70 10.75
N GLU A 84 -12.99 1.01 9.52
CA GLU A 84 -12.67 0.08 8.44
C GLU A 84 -11.48 -0.82 8.76
N ASN A 85 -10.63 -0.48 9.74
CA ASN A 85 -9.55 -1.37 10.18
C ASN A 85 -10.07 -2.76 10.58
N LYS A 86 -11.34 -2.85 11.04
CA LYS A 86 -12.03 -4.11 11.38
C LYS A 86 -12.28 -5.04 10.18
N HIS A 87 -12.20 -4.52 8.95
CA HIS A 87 -12.40 -5.28 7.72
C HIS A 87 -11.11 -5.95 7.20
N PHE A 88 -9.96 -5.69 7.84
CA PHE A 88 -8.69 -6.32 7.49
C PHE A 88 -8.39 -7.43 8.51
N ALA A 89 -8.04 -8.64 8.07
CA ALA A 89 -7.81 -9.76 8.99
C ALA A 89 -6.42 -9.72 9.64
N HIS A 90 -5.46 -9.03 9.02
CA HIS A 90 -4.10 -8.92 9.53
C HIS A 90 -3.81 -7.48 9.94
N VAL A 91 -4.21 -7.11 11.17
CA VAL A 91 -3.85 -5.81 11.77
C VAL A 91 -2.85 -6.04 12.90
N THR A 92 -1.63 -5.55 12.69
CA THR A 92 -0.55 -5.60 13.68
C THR A 92 -0.47 -4.26 14.41
N MET A 93 -0.81 -4.28 15.70
CA MET A 93 -0.64 -3.13 16.58
C MET A 93 0.79 -3.09 17.13
N VAL A 94 1.48 -1.97 16.92
CA VAL A 94 2.83 -1.72 17.42
C VAL A 94 2.76 -0.79 18.63
N ASP A 95 3.44 -1.16 19.71
CA ASP A 95 3.46 -0.37 20.94
C ASP A 95 4.01 1.04 20.71
N ALA A 96 3.46 2.00 21.45
CA ALA A 96 3.92 3.38 21.41
C ALA A 96 5.25 3.52 22.16
N VAL A 97 6.12 4.39 21.66
CA VAL A 97 7.34 4.81 22.36
C VAL A 97 6.99 5.99 23.25
N GLY A 98 6.42 5.69 24.43
CA GLY A 98 5.90 6.71 25.35
C GLY A 98 4.82 7.57 24.69
N THR A 99 4.99 8.90 24.74
CA THR A 99 4.09 9.88 24.10
C THR A 99 4.68 10.51 22.84
N ASP A 100 5.86 10.04 22.39
CA ASP A 100 6.56 10.60 21.25
C ASP A 100 5.97 10.03 19.95
N GLN A 101 5.38 10.92 19.15
CA GLN A 101 4.74 10.56 17.89
C GLN A 101 5.73 10.06 16.84
N GLU A 102 6.85 10.75 16.67
CA GLU A 102 7.85 10.40 15.66
C GLU A 102 8.55 9.10 16.02
N ALA A 103 8.91 8.91 17.30
CA ALA A 103 9.50 7.65 17.76
C ALA A 103 8.54 6.47 17.62
N SER A 104 7.25 6.67 17.90
CA SER A 104 6.21 5.64 17.75
C SER A 104 5.95 5.28 16.28
N LEU A 105 5.89 6.29 15.40
CA LEU A 105 5.79 6.08 13.95
C LEU A 105 7.02 5.37 13.40
N LEU A 106 8.23 5.76 13.83
CA LEU A 106 9.47 5.10 13.43
C LEU A 106 9.51 3.63 13.87
N ALA A 107 9.09 3.33 15.11
CA ALA A 107 8.99 1.96 15.60
C ALA A 107 8.02 1.13 14.74
N MET A 108 6.84 1.69 14.45
CA MET A 108 5.84 1.08 13.58
C MET A 108 6.38 0.84 12.16
N ARG A 109 7.03 1.84 11.55
CA ARG A 109 7.63 1.73 10.22
C ARG A 109 8.69 0.63 10.18
N LYS A 110 9.57 0.53 11.18
CA LYS A 110 10.57 -0.54 11.28
C LYS A 110 9.94 -1.92 11.39
N ALA A 111 8.95 -2.09 12.28
CA ALA A 111 8.21 -3.35 12.40
C ALA A 111 7.52 -3.75 11.08
N MET A 112 6.88 -2.78 10.42
CA MET A 112 6.21 -2.99 9.13
C MET A 112 7.20 -3.43 8.04
N LEU A 113 8.33 -2.76 7.90
CA LEU A 113 9.31 -3.05 6.85
C LEU A 113 10.14 -4.31 7.11
N ALA A 114 10.20 -4.79 8.36
CA ALA A 114 10.82 -6.05 8.75
C ALA A 114 9.87 -7.26 8.71
N SER A 115 8.56 -7.03 8.50
CA SER A 115 7.52 -8.07 8.64
C SER A 115 7.58 -9.17 7.57
N THR A 116 8.11 -8.86 6.39
CA THR A 116 8.15 -9.75 5.23
C THR A 116 9.22 -9.28 4.25
N THR A 117 9.50 -10.07 3.23
CA THR A 117 10.30 -9.65 2.08
C THR A 117 9.49 -8.79 1.13
N PHE A 118 10.05 -7.66 0.70
CA PHE A 118 9.45 -6.76 -0.27
C PHE A 118 10.19 -6.80 -1.59
N GLU A 119 9.43 -6.70 -2.68
CA GLU A 119 9.98 -6.59 -4.04
C GLU A 119 9.71 -5.22 -4.67
N ALA A 120 8.74 -4.47 -4.14
CA ALA A 120 8.48 -3.12 -4.56
C ALA A 120 7.76 -2.28 -3.48
N ALA A 121 7.87 -0.97 -3.62
CA ALA A 121 7.11 0.04 -2.90
C ALA A 121 6.38 0.96 -3.87
N VAL A 122 5.13 1.31 -3.54
CA VAL A 122 4.33 2.28 -4.28
C VAL A 122 4.04 3.48 -3.38
N PHE A 123 4.33 4.67 -3.88
CA PHE A 123 4.16 5.94 -3.16
C PHE A 123 3.07 6.78 -3.84
N ILE A 124 2.11 7.27 -3.03
CA ILE A 124 0.91 7.98 -3.52
C ILE A 124 0.62 9.19 -2.63
N GLY A 125 0.67 10.39 -3.23
CA GLY A 125 0.39 11.67 -2.60
C GLY A 125 1.27 11.96 -1.38
N GLY A 126 0.62 12.18 -0.26
CA GLY A 126 1.19 12.29 1.07
C GLY A 126 2.08 13.50 1.38
N MET A 127 2.61 13.47 2.61
CA MET A 127 3.47 14.51 3.18
C MET A 127 4.86 13.93 3.53
N HIS A 128 5.63 14.60 4.39
CA HIS A 128 6.97 14.20 4.83
C HIS A 128 7.13 12.69 5.15
N GLY A 129 6.12 12.03 5.72
CA GLY A 129 6.17 10.60 6.01
C GLY A 129 6.44 9.69 4.80
N ILE A 130 6.06 10.11 3.59
CA ILE A 130 6.40 9.41 2.33
C ILE A 130 7.93 9.35 2.14
N LEU A 131 8.61 10.47 2.37
CA LEU A 131 10.07 10.58 2.21
C LEU A 131 10.81 9.77 3.28
N ASP A 132 10.31 9.80 4.52
CA ASP A 132 10.85 8.99 5.62
C ASP A 132 10.71 7.50 5.33
N GLU A 133 9.54 7.08 4.85
CA GLU A 133 9.25 5.69 4.50
C GLU A 133 10.08 5.23 3.31
N HIS A 134 10.24 6.06 2.27
CA HIS A 134 11.15 5.75 1.16
C HIS A 134 12.59 5.55 1.63
N LYS A 135 13.10 6.47 2.47
CA LYS A 135 14.46 6.37 3.01
C LYS A 135 14.66 5.10 3.83
N LEU A 136 13.68 4.74 4.66
CA LEU A 136 13.77 3.53 5.47
C LEU A 136 13.58 2.26 4.62
N PHE A 137 12.68 2.29 3.64
CA PHE A 137 12.41 1.18 2.73
C PHE A 137 13.66 0.80 1.95
N THR A 138 14.34 1.77 1.34
CA THR A 138 15.58 1.55 0.56
C THR A 138 16.76 1.08 1.41
N GLN A 139 16.75 1.33 2.72
CA GLN A 139 17.75 0.77 3.64
C GLN A 139 17.52 -0.72 3.92
N TYR A 140 16.26 -1.16 4.00
CA TYR A 140 15.91 -2.57 4.23
C TYR A 140 15.92 -3.39 2.94
N TRP A 141 15.47 -2.78 1.84
CA TRP A 141 15.20 -3.42 0.56
C TRP A 141 15.85 -2.64 -0.59
N PRO A 142 17.19 -2.60 -0.66
CA PRO A 142 17.92 -1.77 -1.64
C PRO A 142 17.65 -2.16 -3.09
N ASP A 143 17.31 -3.43 -3.34
CA ASP A 143 17.04 -3.96 -4.68
C ASP A 143 15.55 -3.90 -5.07
N ALA A 144 14.67 -3.46 -4.17
CA ALA A 144 13.25 -3.40 -4.43
C ALA A 144 12.87 -2.17 -5.29
N VAL A 145 11.91 -2.37 -6.19
CA VAL A 145 11.47 -1.31 -7.12
C VAL A 145 10.68 -0.23 -6.36
N CYS A 146 11.02 1.04 -6.55
CA CYS A 146 10.25 2.16 -6.00
C CYS A 146 9.46 2.85 -7.11
N ILE A 147 8.13 2.92 -6.96
CA ILE A 147 7.21 3.51 -7.93
C ILE A 147 6.50 4.71 -7.29
N PRO A 148 7.02 5.94 -7.46
CA PRO A 148 6.30 7.14 -7.09
C PRO A 148 5.29 7.54 -8.17
N ILE A 149 4.01 7.67 -7.82
CA ILE A 149 2.96 8.14 -8.73
C ILE A 149 2.91 9.67 -8.68
N ALA A 150 3.82 10.32 -9.39
CA ALA A 150 4.04 11.77 -9.35
C ALA A 150 2.78 12.61 -9.62
N GLN A 151 1.86 12.10 -10.45
CA GLN A 151 0.61 12.78 -10.82
C GLN A 151 -0.34 13.03 -9.63
N THR A 152 -0.06 12.39 -8.48
CA THR A 152 -0.83 12.54 -7.24
C THR A 152 -0.42 13.75 -6.40
N GLY A 153 0.67 14.43 -6.77
CA GLY A 153 1.18 15.61 -6.08
C GLY A 153 1.83 15.31 -4.72
N GLY A 154 2.00 16.35 -3.91
CA GLY A 154 2.53 16.28 -2.56
C GLY A 154 3.96 15.74 -2.50
N ALA A 155 4.29 15.05 -1.41
CA ALA A 155 5.63 14.51 -1.20
C ALA A 155 6.02 13.44 -2.24
N THR A 156 5.05 12.77 -2.84
CA THR A 156 5.31 11.78 -3.91
C THR A 156 5.82 12.44 -5.20
N ALA A 157 5.32 13.63 -5.56
CA ALA A 157 5.86 14.36 -6.71
C ALA A 157 7.33 14.75 -6.49
N GLN A 158 7.64 15.28 -5.30
CA GLN A 158 9.03 15.56 -4.89
C GLN A 158 9.90 14.30 -4.92
N LEU A 159 9.38 13.17 -4.42
CA LEU A 159 10.09 11.89 -4.44
C LEU A 159 10.39 11.43 -5.88
N ALA A 160 9.44 11.58 -6.80
CA ALA A 160 9.65 11.22 -8.20
C ALA A 160 10.78 12.03 -8.84
N ASP A 161 10.86 13.33 -8.56
CA ASP A 161 11.93 14.20 -9.04
C ASP A 161 13.31 13.79 -8.48
N GLN A 162 13.37 13.49 -7.18
CA GLN A 162 14.58 13.01 -6.51
C GLN A 162 15.09 11.68 -7.08
N LEU A 163 14.16 10.78 -7.41
CA LEU A 163 14.46 9.50 -8.03
C LEU A 163 14.71 9.59 -9.54
N GLN A 164 14.50 10.76 -10.15
CA GLN A 164 14.48 10.93 -11.60
C GLN A 164 13.55 9.90 -12.27
N PHE A 165 12.44 9.57 -11.62
CA PHE A 165 11.56 8.48 -12.03
C PHE A 165 10.87 8.84 -13.35
N LYS A 166 11.06 7.98 -14.36
CA LYS A 166 10.43 8.13 -15.67
C LYS A 166 9.50 6.95 -15.92
N PRO A 167 8.16 7.16 -15.99
CA PRO A 167 7.28 6.10 -16.45
C PRO A 167 7.61 5.75 -17.91
N PRO A 168 7.30 4.53 -18.37
CA PRO A 168 7.51 4.14 -19.77
C PRO A 168 6.85 5.13 -20.74
N GLU A 169 7.57 5.55 -21.77
CA GLU A 169 7.16 6.63 -22.70
C GLU A 169 5.89 6.29 -23.51
N ASP A 170 5.59 5.00 -23.66
CA ASP A 170 4.41 4.51 -24.37
C ASP A 170 3.14 4.48 -23.50
N LEU A 171 3.24 4.86 -22.23
CA LEU A 171 2.07 4.98 -21.34
C LEU A 171 1.49 6.39 -21.36
N ALA A 172 0.16 6.46 -21.40
CA ALA A 172 -0.54 7.71 -21.17
C ALA A 172 -0.28 8.22 -19.73
N PRO A 173 -0.19 9.54 -19.50
CA PRO A 173 0.20 10.12 -18.20
C PRO A 173 -0.61 9.67 -16.98
N LEU A 174 -1.86 9.24 -17.18
CA LEU A 174 -2.77 8.79 -16.11
C LEU A 174 -3.10 7.29 -16.19
N ASP A 175 -2.36 6.52 -16.98
CA ASP A 175 -2.52 5.06 -17.05
C ASP A 175 -1.79 4.36 -15.91
N PHE A 176 -2.29 4.57 -14.69
CA PHE A 176 -1.74 3.97 -13.47
C PHE A 176 -1.83 2.44 -13.49
N VAL A 177 -2.82 1.87 -14.18
CA VAL A 177 -3.01 0.42 -14.27
C VAL A 177 -1.87 -0.20 -15.06
N ALA A 178 -1.57 0.32 -16.26
CA ALA A 178 -0.46 -0.18 -17.06
C ALA A 178 0.90 0.08 -16.39
N LEU A 179 1.07 1.24 -15.75
CA LEU A 179 2.27 1.57 -14.98
C LEU A 179 2.52 0.52 -13.89
N LEU A 180 1.49 0.19 -13.10
CA LEU A 180 1.62 -0.74 -11.98
C LEU A 180 1.77 -2.19 -12.45
N TYR A 181 1.09 -2.63 -13.52
CA TYR A 181 1.32 -3.97 -14.06
C TYR A 181 2.79 -4.15 -14.47
N ARG A 182 3.35 -3.18 -15.21
CA ARG A 182 4.74 -3.24 -15.68
C ARG A 182 5.74 -3.08 -14.53
N GLY A 183 5.58 -2.05 -13.72
CA GLY A 183 6.51 -1.74 -12.63
C GLY A 183 6.52 -2.78 -11.52
N LEU A 184 5.40 -3.46 -11.26
CA LEU A 184 5.32 -4.52 -10.26
C LEU A 184 5.55 -5.92 -10.85
N GLY A 185 5.83 -6.04 -12.15
CA GLY A 185 6.02 -7.34 -12.82
C GLY A 185 4.80 -8.27 -12.71
N ILE A 186 3.60 -7.70 -12.69
CA ILE A 186 2.33 -8.45 -12.62
C ILE A 186 1.77 -8.55 -14.04
N ARG A 187 1.40 -9.77 -14.48
CA ARG A 187 0.79 -9.94 -15.79
C ARG A 187 -0.72 -9.66 -15.73
N PRO A 188 -1.32 -8.95 -16.69
CA PRO A 188 -2.78 -8.77 -16.75
C PRO A 188 -3.55 -10.10 -16.74
N SER A 189 -2.98 -11.15 -17.36
CA SER A 189 -3.53 -12.50 -17.40
C SER A 189 -3.34 -13.31 -16.11
N GLN A 190 -2.55 -12.81 -15.15
CA GLN A 190 -2.37 -13.48 -13.86
C GLN A 190 -3.71 -13.53 -13.12
N LYS A 191 -4.19 -14.74 -12.83
CA LYS A 191 -5.42 -14.96 -12.09
C LYS A 191 -5.32 -14.36 -10.68
N ARG A 192 -6.39 -13.71 -10.23
CA ARG A 192 -6.56 -13.36 -8.83
C ARG A 192 -6.96 -14.63 -8.08
N LYS A 193 -6.36 -14.86 -6.92
CA LYS A 193 -6.91 -15.80 -5.95
C LYS A 193 -8.18 -15.17 -5.40
N THR A 194 -9.31 -15.80 -5.68
CA THR A 194 -10.61 -15.35 -5.17
C THR A 194 -11.02 -16.24 -4.00
N HIS A 195 -11.99 -15.75 -3.22
CA HIS A 195 -12.57 -16.48 -2.09
C HIS A 195 -13.11 -17.89 -2.49
N LEU A 196 -13.55 -18.09 -3.73
CA LEU A 196 -14.00 -19.41 -4.23
C LEU A 196 -12.85 -20.42 -4.37
N ASP A 197 -11.64 -19.96 -4.72
CA ASP A 197 -10.50 -20.84 -4.93
C ASP A 197 -9.94 -21.42 -3.61
N GLN A 198 -10.18 -20.74 -2.48
CA GLN A 198 -9.69 -21.15 -1.16
C GLN A 198 -10.64 -22.10 -0.42
N ARG A 199 -11.97 -21.97 -0.60
CA ARG A 199 -12.95 -22.91 -0.02
C ARG A 199 -12.92 -24.29 -0.66
N GLY A 200 -12.45 -24.41 -1.92
CA GLY A 200 -12.30 -25.69 -2.61
C GLY A 200 -11.18 -26.58 -2.06
N ASN A 201 -10.26 -26.05 -1.24
CA ASN A 201 -9.09 -26.78 -0.75
C ASN A 201 -9.23 -27.30 0.69
N HIS A 202 -10.41 -27.18 1.30
CA HIS A 202 -10.73 -27.70 2.64
C HIS A 202 -11.86 -28.75 2.63
N GLY A 203 -12.15 -29.35 1.48
CA GLY A 203 -13.26 -30.28 1.31
C GLY A 203 -12.89 -31.57 0.58
N THR A 204 -11.89 -32.33 1.05
CA THR A 204 -11.87 -33.81 1.03
C THR A 204 -10.59 -34.33 1.68
N SER A 205 -10.59 -34.48 3.00
CA SER A 205 -9.75 -35.47 3.69
C SER A 205 -10.32 -35.78 5.07
N SER A 206 -11.39 -36.57 5.09
CA SER A 206 -11.88 -37.41 6.19
C SER A 206 -13.09 -38.17 5.60
N GLY A 207 -13.20 -39.49 5.60
CA GLY A 207 -12.37 -40.56 6.11
C GLY A 207 -13.11 -41.86 5.75
N VAL A 208 -12.32 -42.91 5.50
CA VAL A 208 -12.61 -44.34 5.65
C VAL A 208 -14.06 -44.75 5.95
N LEU A 209 -14.65 -45.51 5.01
CA LEU A 209 -15.07 -46.91 5.20
C LEU A 209 -14.87 -47.67 3.89
#